data_AF-A0A529VZD1-F1
#
_entry.id   AF-A0A529VZD1-F1
#
_cell.length_a   1.000
_cell.length_b   1.000
_cell.length_c   1.000
_cell.angle_alpha   90.00
_cell.angle_beta   90.00
_cell.angle_gamma   90.00
#
_symmetry.space_group_name_H-M   'P 1'
#
loop_
_entity.id
_entity.type
_entity.pdbx_description
1 polymer ?
#
loop_
_entity_poly.entity_id
_entity_poly.type
_entity_poly.pdbx_seq_one_letter_code
_entity_poly.pdbx_strand_id
1 'polypeptide(L)'
;MPRATRALILVEGHRVIGLRYVQAAQSLGYHPITLSADPARYDYLAAESVETIRVDTDNLDALIHECSRLRATYDIAGITGFAGDDESIYATVGKLCLHFDLPGPNPASIEQCCDKFTQRQLLAEAGIPIPAYRLAANAAEVEISAAEIGLPVILKPVIGSGSIGVRLCSTVDELAEHTTYLLGGK
;
A
#
# COMPACT_ATOMS: atom_id res chain seq x y z
N MET A 1 34.07 -20.18 -7.99
CA MET A 1 33.54 -18.90 -7.46
C MET A 1 32.42 -19.27 -6.50
N PRO A 2 32.47 -18.90 -5.21
CA PRO A 2 31.31 -19.07 -4.35
C PRO A 2 30.13 -18.31 -4.97
N ARG A 3 28.95 -18.94 -4.99
CA ARG A 3 27.73 -18.31 -5.51
C ARG A 3 27.42 -17.10 -4.62
N ALA A 4 27.18 -15.94 -5.22
CA ALA A 4 26.78 -14.75 -4.46
C ALA A 4 25.53 -15.07 -3.62
N THR A 5 25.53 -14.64 -2.36
CA THR A 5 24.38 -14.81 -1.47
C THR A 5 23.18 -14.12 -2.10
N ARG A 6 22.07 -14.86 -2.26
CA ARG A 6 20.84 -14.32 -2.87
C ARG A 6 20.01 -13.66 -1.80
N ALA A 7 19.67 -12.38 -1.96
CA ALA A 7 18.89 -11.63 -0.98
C ALA A 7 17.45 -11.41 -1.44
N LEU A 8 16.52 -11.41 -0.50
CA LEU A 8 15.15 -10.91 -0.69
C LEU A 8 14.97 -9.66 0.16
N ILE A 9 14.66 -8.54 -0.48
CA ILE A 9 14.44 -7.28 0.23
C ILE A 9 12.96 -7.15 0.60
N LEU A 10 12.71 -6.80 1.86
CA LEU A 10 11.41 -6.46 2.41
C LEU A 10 11.38 -4.96 2.70
N VAL A 11 10.51 -4.20 2.00
CA VAL A 11 10.26 -2.79 2.30
C VAL A 11 9.16 -2.70 3.35
N GLU A 12 9.50 -2.07 4.46
CA GLU A 12 8.81 -2.10 5.73
C GLU A 12 8.66 -3.51 6.35
N GLY A 13 8.18 -3.54 7.59
CA GLY A 13 7.78 -4.75 8.30
C GLY A 13 6.26 -4.81 8.51
N HIS A 14 5.79 -5.89 9.13
CA HIS A 14 4.39 -5.98 9.56
C HIS A 14 4.28 -6.73 10.87
N ARG A 15 3.58 -6.16 11.86
CA ARG A 15 3.51 -6.71 13.23
C ARG A 15 2.91 -8.12 13.30
N VAL A 16 1.94 -8.43 12.44
CA VAL A 16 1.27 -9.75 12.42
C VAL A 16 1.93 -10.77 11.48
N ILE A 17 2.24 -10.39 10.24
CA ILE A 17 2.69 -11.33 9.20
C ILE A 17 4.16 -11.20 8.81
N GLY A 18 4.87 -10.18 9.31
CA GLY A 18 6.23 -9.86 8.91
C GLY A 18 7.23 -11.00 9.15
N LEU A 19 7.15 -11.62 10.33
CA LEU A 19 7.97 -12.79 10.67
C LEU A 19 7.76 -13.95 9.68
N ARG A 20 6.53 -14.15 9.18
CA ARG A 20 6.25 -15.24 8.24
C ARG A 20 6.96 -15.03 6.90
N TYR A 21 7.11 -13.79 6.45
CA TYR A 21 7.84 -13.46 5.23
C TYR A 21 9.35 -13.69 5.40
N VAL A 22 9.92 -13.29 6.53
CA VAL A 22 11.32 -13.56 6.88
C VAL A 22 11.59 -15.07 6.89
N GLN A 23 10.74 -15.84 7.60
CA GLN A 23 10.87 -17.29 7.68
C GLN A 23 10.70 -17.97 6.32
N ALA A 24 9.76 -17.48 5.50
CA ALA A 24 9.58 -17.98 4.14
C ALA A 24 10.82 -17.73 3.28
N ALA A 25 11.39 -16.52 3.33
CA ALA A 25 12.61 -16.18 2.61
C ALA A 25 13.78 -17.10 3.00
N GLN A 26 13.99 -17.28 4.31
CA GLN A 26 15.02 -18.18 4.84
C GLN A 26 14.80 -19.63 4.41
N SER A 27 13.56 -20.12 4.47
CA SER A 27 13.21 -21.49 4.06
C SER A 27 13.46 -21.76 2.57
N LEU A 28 13.38 -20.71 1.73
CA LEU A 28 13.69 -20.76 0.31
C LEU A 28 15.18 -20.53 0.01
N GLY A 29 16.02 -20.36 1.05
CA GLY A 29 17.46 -20.15 0.92
C GLY A 29 17.85 -18.71 0.54
N TYR A 30 16.96 -17.74 0.73
CA TYR A 30 17.27 -16.33 0.59
C TYR A 30 17.74 -15.72 1.90
N HIS A 31 18.61 -14.72 1.79
CA HIS A 31 18.99 -13.83 2.88
C HIS A 31 17.98 -12.67 2.97
N PRO A 32 17.07 -12.64 3.96
CA PRO A 32 16.11 -11.54 4.09
C PRO A 32 16.80 -10.27 4.58
N ILE A 33 16.53 -9.15 3.91
CA ILE A 33 16.98 -7.82 4.32
C ILE A 33 15.76 -6.92 4.45
N THR A 34 15.56 -6.28 5.59
CA THR A 34 14.43 -5.36 5.80
C THR A 34 14.89 -3.91 5.70
N LEU A 35 14.27 -3.13 4.82
CA LEU A 35 14.40 -1.68 4.73
C LEU A 35 13.22 -1.05 5.48
N SER A 36 13.43 -0.22 6.49
CA SER A 36 12.32 0.41 7.22
C SER A 36 12.66 1.80 7.74
N ALA A 37 11.67 2.70 7.76
CA ALA A 37 11.79 4.02 8.37
C ALA A 37 11.95 3.92 9.89
N ASP A 38 11.33 2.91 10.52
CA ASP A 38 11.47 2.66 11.95
C ASP A 38 11.47 1.16 12.30
N PRO A 39 12.63 0.49 12.21
CA PRO A 39 12.79 -0.93 12.52
C PRO A 39 12.29 -1.35 13.91
N ALA A 40 12.34 -0.45 14.89
CA ALA A 40 11.95 -0.73 16.27
C ALA A 40 10.45 -1.03 16.42
N ARG A 41 9.63 -0.79 15.39
CA ARG A 41 8.20 -1.13 15.37
C ARG A 41 7.93 -2.64 15.24
N TYR A 42 8.97 -3.44 14.96
CA TYR A 42 8.87 -4.85 14.58
C TYR A 42 9.82 -5.73 15.42
N ASP A 43 9.36 -6.20 16.58
CA ASP A 43 10.16 -6.96 17.55
C ASP A 43 10.87 -8.18 16.94
N TYR A 44 10.28 -8.81 15.93
CA TYR A 44 10.83 -9.98 15.28
C TYR A 44 12.14 -9.70 14.50
N LEU A 45 12.37 -8.45 14.06
CA LEU A 45 13.59 -8.11 13.32
C LEU A 45 14.83 -8.26 14.21
N ALA A 46 14.72 -7.82 15.47
CA ALA A 46 15.78 -7.99 16.46
C ALA A 46 15.86 -9.45 16.95
N ALA A 47 14.72 -10.09 17.21
CA ALA A 47 14.68 -11.46 17.74
C ALA A 47 15.29 -12.49 16.78
N GLU A 48 15.03 -12.35 15.47
CA GLU A 48 15.53 -13.27 14.43
C GLU A 48 16.89 -12.83 13.84
N SER A 49 17.49 -11.75 14.38
CA SER A 49 18.74 -11.18 13.87
C SER A 49 18.71 -10.91 12.35
N VAL A 50 17.59 -10.39 11.85
CA VAL A 50 17.40 -10.06 10.43
C VAL A 50 18.25 -8.85 10.08
N GLU A 51 18.99 -8.91 8.97
CA GLU A 51 19.69 -7.74 8.46
C GLU A 51 18.68 -6.63 8.18
N THR A 52 18.82 -5.51 8.87
CA THR A 52 17.84 -4.42 8.85
C THR A 52 18.54 -3.10 8.64
N ILE A 53 18.03 -2.30 7.70
CA ILE A 53 18.59 -1.00 7.33
C ILE A 53 17.52 0.05 7.54
N ARG A 54 17.84 1.08 8.32
CA ARG A 54 16.97 2.23 8.49
C ARG A 54 17.07 3.14 7.27
N VAL A 55 15.95 3.41 6.61
CA VAL A 55 15.87 4.27 5.42
C VAL A 55 14.49 4.91 5.35
N ASP A 56 14.41 6.13 4.83
CA ASP A 56 13.12 6.77 4.54
C ASP A 56 12.40 6.00 3.43
N THR A 57 11.37 5.23 3.79
CA THR A 57 10.63 4.37 2.85
C THR A 57 9.62 5.13 2.00
N ASP A 58 9.36 6.41 2.31
CA ASP A 58 8.53 7.29 1.48
C ASP A 58 9.38 7.98 0.39
N ASN A 59 10.71 7.85 0.47
CA ASN A 59 11.65 8.40 -0.49
C ASN A 59 12.19 7.32 -1.43
N LEU A 60 11.65 7.28 -2.65
CA LEU A 60 12.06 6.31 -3.67
C LEU A 60 13.56 6.38 -4.01
N ASP A 61 14.15 7.57 -4.09
CA ASP A 61 15.58 7.73 -4.41
C ASP A 61 16.46 7.18 -3.30
N ALA A 62 16.05 7.35 -2.03
CA ALA A 62 16.75 6.76 -0.89
C ALA A 62 16.71 5.22 -0.93
N LEU A 63 15.56 4.64 -1.29
CA LEU A 63 15.41 3.19 -1.46
C LEU A 63 16.24 2.67 -2.64
N ILE A 64 16.27 3.38 -3.78
CA ILE A 64 17.12 3.05 -4.93
C ILE A 64 18.59 3.07 -4.54
N HIS A 65 19.02 4.08 -3.78
CA HIS A 65 20.40 4.19 -3.30
C HIS A 65 20.79 2.98 -2.44
N GLU A 66 19.97 2.62 -1.46
CA GLU A 66 20.23 1.48 -0.58
C GLU A 66 20.21 0.14 -1.34
N CYS A 67 19.23 -0.07 -2.22
CA CYS A 67 19.17 -1.28 -3.04
C CYS A 67 20.41 -1.40 -3.96
N SER A 68 20.89 -0.28 -4.51
CA SER A 68 22.11 -0.25 -5.33
C SER A 68 23.35 -0.62 -4.53
N ARG A 69 23.47 -0.12 -3.30
CA ARG A 69 24.54 -0.51 -2.36
C ARG A 69 24.48 -2.00 -2.03
N LEU A 70 23.29 -2.54 -1.81
CA LEU A 70 23.09 -3.98 -1.53
C LEU A 70 23.45 -4.87 -2.72
N ARG A 71 23.20 -4.43 -3.98
CA ARG A 71 23.62 -5.17 -5.18
C ARG A 71 25.12 -5.40 -5.30
N ALA A 72 25.94 -4.55 -4.67
CA ALA A 72 27.40 -4.76 -4.66
C ALA A 72 27.82 -5.97 -3.81
N THR A 73 26.96 -6.44 -2.92
CA THR A 73 27.24 -7.56 -1.98
C THR A 73 26.35 -8.78 -2.22
N TYR A 74 25.12 -8.56 -2.66
CA TYR A 74 24.08 -9.58 -2.80
C TYR A 74 23.55 -9.69 -4.23
N ASP A 75 23.23 -10.92 -4.65
CA ASP A 75 22.36 -11.16 -5.80
C ASP A 75 20.90 -10.92 -5.36
N ILE A 76 20.37 -9.71 -5.60
CA ILE A 76 19.00 -9.37 -5.21
C ILE A 76 18.03 -10.17 -6.08
N ALA A 77 17.40 -11.17 -5.48
CA ALA A 77 16.46 -12.07 -6.14
C ALA A 77 15.06 -11.45 -6.30
N GLY A 78 14.71 -10.47 -5.47
CA GLY A 78 13.43 -9.79 -5.51
C GLY A 78 13.30 -8.73 -4.43
N ILE A 79 12.29 -7.89 -4.60
CA ILE A 79 11.89 -6.85 -3.65
C ILE A 79 10.38 -7.01 -3.44
N THR A 80 9.94 -7.07 -2.19
CA THR A 80 8.53 -7.06 -1.80
C THR A 80 8.37 -6.16 -0.57
N GLY A 81 7.14 -5.94 -0.10
CA GLY A 81 6.88 -5.20 1.13
C GLY A 81 5.58 -5.61 1.78
N PHE A 82 5.11 -4.81 2.73
CA PHE A 82 3.86 -5.05 3.44
C PHE A 82 2.95 -3.83 3.34
N ALA A 83 1.73 -4.02 2.80
CA ALA A 83 0.68 -3.05 3.02
C ALA A 83 0.35 -3.03 4.51
N GLY A 84 0.69 -1.93 5.17
CA GLY A 84 0.34 -1.66 6.56
C GLY A 84 -0.86 -0.72 6.59
N ASP A 85 -0.71 0.38 7.31
CA ASP A 85 -1.69 1.48 7.29
C ASP A 85 -1.72 2.18 5.92
N ASP A 86 -0.60 2.13 5.19
CA ASP A 86 -0.46 2.67 3.84
C ASP A 86 -0.32 1.55 2.79
N GLU A 87 -1.27 1.52 1.84
CA GLU A 87 -1.25 0.60 0.70
C GLU A 87 -0.28 1.07 -0.40
N SER A 88 0.19 2.32 -0.36
CA SER A 88 1.06 2.92 -1.37
C SER A 88 2.44 2.24 -1.48
N ILE A 89 2.88 1.56 -0.42
CA ILE A 89 4.19 0.91 -0.39
C ILE A 89 4.36 -0.11 -1.52
N TYR A 90 3.28 -0.75 -1.98
CA TYR A 90 3.35 -1.68 -3.10
C TYR A 90 3.62 -0.96 -4.42
N ALA A 91 3.15 0.28 -4.59
CA ALA A 91 3.53 1.10 -5.75
C ALA A 91 5.04 1.42 -5.70
N THR A 92 5.57 1.76 -4.52
CA THR A 92 7.02 1.96 -4.31
C THR A 92 7.82 0.69 -4.61
N VAL A 93 7.38 -0.48 -4.13
CA VAL A 93 7.97 -1.79 -4.47
C VAL A 93 7.94 -2.03 -5.99
N GLY A 94 6.82 -1.75 -6.65
CA GLY A 94 6.70 -1.88 -8.11
C GLY A 94 7.69 -0.98 -8.85
N LYS A 95 7.88 0.26 -8.39
CA LYS A 95 8.88 1.21 -8.94
C LYS A 95 10.30 0.70 -8.75
N LEU A 96 10.63 0.13 -7.58
CA LEU A 96 11.94 -0.48 -7.33
C LEU A 96 12.16 -1.70 -8.23
N CYS A 97 11.19 -2.60 -8.33
CA CYS A 97 11.30 -3.77 -9.21
C CYS A 97 11.52 -3.34 -10.67
N LEU A 98 10.75 -2.36 -11.15
CA LEU A 98 10.93 -1.80 -12.49
C LEU A 98 12.33 -1.19 -12.68
N HIS A 99 12.82 -0.42 -11.70
CA HIS A 99 14.14 0.22 -11.77
C HIS A 99 15.29 -0.80 -11.84
N PHE A 100 15.18 -1.91 -11.10
CA PHE A 100 16.22 -2.93 -11.01
C PHE A 100 16.05 -4.09 -11.98
N ASP A 101 15.07 -4.04 -12.88
CA ASP A 101 14.71 -5.13 -13.81
C ASP A 101 14.42 -6.45 -13.07
N LEU A 102 13.63 -6.35 -11.98
CA LEU A 102 13.20 -7.48 -11.17
C LEU A 102 11.72 -7.79 -11.43
N PRO A 103 11.30 -9.06 -11.27
CA PRO A 103 9.89 -9.39 -11.28
C PRO A 103 9.13 -8.59 -10.21
N GLY A 104 8.03 -7.96 -10.60
CA GLY A 104 7.23 -7.16 -9.69
C GLY A 104 5.92 -6.69 -10.32
N PRO A 105 5.01 -6.16 -9.49
CA PRO A 105 3.75 -5.63 -9.98
C PRO A 105 3.97 -4.32 -10.76
N ASN A 106 3.08 -4.02 -11.70
CA ASN A 106 3.10 -2.72 -12.39
C ASN A 106 2.70 -1.60 -11.40
N PRO A 107 3.58 -0.61 -11.15
CA PRO A 107 3.30 0.44 -10.17
C PRO A 107 2.08 1.29 -10.53
N ALA A 108 1.87 1.58 -11.83
CA ALA A 108 0.72 2.37 -12.27
C ALA A 108 -0.60 1.63 -12.01
N SER A 109 -0.62 0.29 -12.21
CA SER A 109 -1.80 -0.52 -11.90
C SER A 109 -2.11 -0.54 -10.40
N ILE A 110 -1.10 -0.51 -9.53
CA ILE A 110 -1.32 -0.43 -8.08
C ILE A 110 -1.89 0.93 -7.70
N GLU A 111 -1.29 2.03 -8.19
CA GLU A 111 -1.77 3.39 -7.94
C GLU A 111 -3.24 3.55 -8.37
N GLN A 112 -3.60 3.02 -9.53
CA GLN A 112 -4.98 2.99 -10.03
C GLN A 112 -5.94 2.16 -9.15
N CYS A 113 -5.46 1.09 -8.52
CA CYS A 113 -6.25 0.29 -7.59
C CYS A 113 -6.46 0.99 -6.24
N CYS A 114 -5.50 1.80 -5.77
CA CYS A 114 -5.58 2.51 -4.50
C CYS A 114 -6.57 3.71 -4.56
N ASP A 115 -6.72 4.33 -5.73
CA ASP A 115 -7.71 5.37 -5.98
C ASP A 115 -9.06 4.78 -6.40
N LYS A 116 -10.03 4.82 -5.47
CA LYS A 116 -11.37 4.24 -5.71
C LYS A 116 -12.15 4.95 -6.81
N PHE A 117 -11.88 6.23 -7.08
CA PHE A 117 -12.54 6.96 -8.17
C PHE A 117 -11.97 6.51 -9.52
N THR A 118 -10.65 6.53 -9.65
CA THR A 118 -9.93 6.03 -10.84
C THR A 118 -10.27 4.57 -11.13
N GLN A 119 -10.29 3.72 -10.08
CA GLN A 119 -10.71 2.32 -10.19
C GLN A 119 -12.11 2.19 -10.80
N ARG A 120 -13.08 3.02 -10.39
CA ARG A 120 -14.45 2.96 -10.92
C ARG A 120 -14.51 3.39 -12.38
N GLN A 121 -13.73 4.39 -12.79
CA GLN A 121 -13.64 4.80 -14.20
C GLN A 121 -13.09 3.66 -15.07
N LEU A 122 -11.97 3.05 -14.66
CA LEU A 122 -11.34 1.96 -15.42
C LEU A 122 -12.24 0.72 -15.52
N LEU A 123 -12.96 0.37 -14.46
CA LEU A 123 -13.91 -0.74 -14.49
C LEU A 123 -15.08 -0.45 -15.44
N ALA A 124 -15.60 0.78 -15.45
CA ALA A 124 -16.66 1.18 -16.37
C ALA A 124 -16.20 1.15 -17.83
N GLU A 125 -15.01 1.66 -18.13
CA GLU A 125 -14.40 1.62 -19.47
C GLU A 125 -14.20 0.18 -19.97
N ALA A 126 -13.88 -0.75 -19.06
CA ALA A 126 -13.76 -2.17 -19.36
C ALA A 126 -15.11 -2.91 -19.45
N GLY A 127 -16.25 -2.22 -19.26
CA GLY A 127 -17.58 -2.83 -19.28
C GLY A 127 -17.87 -3.73 -18.06
N ILE A 128 -17.11 -3.60 -16.98
CA ILE A 128 -17.32 -4.35 -15.75
C ILE A 128 -18.44 -3.69 -14.94
N PRO A 129 -19.48 -4.43 -14.52
CA PRO A 129 -20.56 -3.87 -13.71
C PRO A 129 -20.04 -3.28 -12.39
N ILE A 130 -20.46 -2.05 -12.09
CA ILE A 130 -20.12 -1.33 -10.86
C ILE A 130 -21.37 -0.68 -10.26
N PRO A 131 -21.42 -0.46 -8.93
CA PRO A 131 -22.47 0.36 -8.32
C PRO A 131 -22.45 1.79 -8.86
N ALA A 132 -23.62 2.43 -8.89
CA ALA A 132 -23.70 3.87 -9.14
C ALA A 132 -22.83 4.63 -8.14
N TYR A 133 -22.08 5.62 -8.63
CA TYR A 133 -21.15 6.39 -7.81
C TYR A 133 -21.07 7.84 -8.28
N ARG A 134 -20.60 8.69 -7.37
CA ARG A 134 -20.23 10.09 -7.60
C ARG A 134 -18.97 10.42 -6.80
N LEU A 135 -18.21 11.38 -7.30
CA LEU A 135 -17.14 12.03 -6.55
C LEU A 135 -17.74 13.30 -5.93
N ALA A 136 -17.42 13.55 -4.65
CA ALA A 136 -17.82 14.76 -3.95
C ALA A 136 -16.62 15.28 -3.14
N ALA A 137 -16.31 16.57 -3.31
CA ALA A 137 -15.21 17.26 -2.65
C ALA A 137 -15.67 18.12 -1.46
N ASN A 138 -16.97 18.33 -1.30
CA ASN A 138 -17.56 19.13 -0.22
C ASN A 138 -18.96 18.63 0.15
N ALA A 139 -19.52 19.18 1.24
CA ALA A 139 -20.80 18.72 1.78
C ALA A 139 -21.98 18.91 0.81
N ALA A 140 -22.01 20.02 0.08
CA ALA A 140 -23.07 20.27 -0.91
C ALA A 140 -23.05 19.22 -2.04
N GLU A 141 -21.85 18.86 -2.53
CA GLU A 141 -21.70 17.81 -3.53
C GLU A 141 -22.09 16.42 -3.00
N VAL A 142 -21.86 16.13 -1.72
CA VAL A 142 -22.31 14.88 -1.09
C VAL A 142 -23.83 14.80 -1.06
N GLU A 143 -24.51 15.88 -0.64
CA GLU A 143 -25.97 15.95 -0.59
C GLU A 143 -26.60 15.77 -1.99
N ILE A 144 -26.10 16.51 -2.98
CA ILE A 144 -26.55 16.40 -4.38
C ILE A 144 -26.35 14.98 -4.89
N SER A 145 -25.16 14.41 -4.68
CA SER A 145 -24.83 13.06 -5.14
C SER A 145 -25.72 11.98 -4.51
N ALA A 146 -26.00 12.09 -3.22
CA ALA A 146 -26.87 11.14 -2.53
C ALA A 146 -28.33 11.25 -2.98
N ALA A 147 -28.81 12.46 -3.26
CA ALA A 147 -30.14 12.68 -3.83
C ALA A 147 -30.27 12.08 -5.25
N GLU A 148 -29.21 12.17 -6.07
CA GLU A 148 -29.18 11.56 -7.40
C GLU A 148 -29.14 10.02 -7.37
N ILE A 149 -28.34 9.44 -6.46
CA ILE A 149 -28.17 7.97 -6.35
C ILE A 149 -29.38 7.32 -5.64
N GLY A 150 -29.92 7.98 -4.62
CA GLY A 150 -30.95 7.45 -3.72
C GLY A 150 -30.36 6.72 -2.51
N LEU A 151 -30.95 6.95 -1.34
CA LEU A 151 -30.55 6.28 -0.09
C LEU A 151 -31.03 4.81 -0.06
N PRO A 152 -30.30 3.90 0.62
CA PRO A 152 -29.06 4.16 1.36
C PRO A 152 -27.83 4.26 0.44
N VAL A 153 -26.82 5.04 0.86
CA VAL A 153 -25.54 5.19 0.15
C VAL A 153 -24.35 4.83 1.05
N ILE A 154 -23.24 4.41 0.43
CA ILE A 154 -21.95 4.28 1.12
C ILE A 154 -21.16 5.58 0.91
N LEU A 155 -20.89 6.32 1.98
CA LEU A 155 -19.98 7.46 1.95
C LEU A 155 -18.60 7.02 2.46
N LYS A 156 -17.55 7.31 1.68
CA LYS A 156 -16.18 6.90 1.97
C LYS A 156 -15.12 7.80 1.32
N PRO A 157 -13.90 7.90 1.89
CA PRO A 157 -12.76 8.52 1.23
C PRO A 157 -12.40 7.84 -0.10
N VAL A 158 -11.87 8.64 -1.03
CA VAL A 158 -11.31 8.14 -2.30
C VAL A 158 -10.07 7.28 -2.03
N ILE A 159 -9.13 7.83 -1.26
CA ILE A 159 -7.90 7.17 -0.81
C ILE A 159 -8.06 6.72 0.64
N GLY A 160 -7.55 5.53 0.97
CA GLY A 160 -7.54 4.99 2.33
C GLY A 160 -7.76 3.48 2.36
N SER A 161 -7.38 2.88 3.48
CA SER A 161 -7.32 1.43 3.71
C SER A 161 -8.14 1.07 4.97
N GLY A 162 -8.24 -0.23 5.27
CA GLY A 162 -8.76 -0.72 6.56
C GLY A 162 -10.22 -0.36 6.89
N SER A 163 -11.03 0.01 5.89
CA SER A 163 -12.40 0.53 6.06
C SER A 163 -12.51 1.82 6.89
N ILE A 164 -11.39 2.52 7.11
CA ILE A 164 -11.37 3.79 7.83
C ILE A 164 -12.20 4.81 7.04
N GLY A 165 -13.15 5.44 7.71
CA GLY A 165 -14.03 6.45 7.11
C GLY A 165 -15.10 5.90 6.17
N VAL A 166 -15.37 4.60 6.15
CA VAL A 166 -16.46 4.01 5.37
C VAL A 166 -17.74 3.92 6.23
N ARG A 167 -18.87 4.46 5.77
CA ARG A 167 -20.17 4.33 6.45
C ARG A 167 -21.31 4.10 5.46
N LEU A 168 -22.24 3.22 5.83
CA LEU A 168 -23.56 3.14 5.21
C LEU A 168 -24.46 4.21 5.84
N CYS A 169 -24.95 5.13 5.01
CA CYS A 169 -25.85 6.20 5.42
C CYS A 169 -27.24 5.88 4.87
N SER A 170 -28.17 5.56 5.76
CA SER A 170 -29.56 5.22 5.46
C SER A 170 -30.48 6.43 5.53
N THR A 171 -30.05 7.50 6.20
CA THR A 171 -30.79 8.76 6.33
C THR A 171 -29.94 9.96 5.94
N VAL A 172 -30.58 11.10 5.68
CA VAL A 172 -29.89 12.37 5.40
C VAL A 172 -29.08 12.83 6.63
N ASP A 173 -29.58 12.58 7.84
CA ASP A 173 -28.87 12.95 9.08
C ASP A 173 -27.58 12.12 9.25
N GLU A 174 -27.64 10.81 9.00
CA GLU A 174 -26.44 9.94 9.02
C GLU A 174 -25.42 10.37 7.96
N LEU A 175 -25.90 10.80 6.79
CA LEU A 175 -25.06 11.30 5.70
C LEU A 175 -24.36 12.61 6.10
N ALA A 176 -25.10 13.57 6.66
CA ALA A 176 -24.56 14.84 7.12
C ALA A 176 -23.53 14.63 8.24
N GLU A 177 -23.84 13.79 9.23
CA GLU A 177 -22.91 13.47 10.32
C GLU A 177 -21.59 12.88 9.80
N HIS A 178 -21.68 11.89 8.90
CA HIS A 178 -20.48 11.26 8.34
C HIS A 178 -19.71 12.20 7.40
N THR A 179 -20.42 13.09 6.69
CA THR A 179 -19.81 14.14 5.88
C THR A 179 -18.99 15.10 6.75
N THR A 180 -19.54 15.56 7.87
CA THR A 180 -18.80 16.37 8.84
C THR A 180 -17.62 15.62 9.42
N TYR A 181 -17.75 14.32 9.71
CA TYR A 181 -16.62 13.50 10.17
C TYR A 181 -15.48 13.44 9.15
N LEU A 182 -15.78 13.24 7.85
CA LEU A 182 -14.76 13.13 6.80
C LEU A 182 -14.13 14.48 6.43
N LEU A 183 -14.92 15.55 6.34
CA LEU A 183 -14.44 16.88 5.92
C LEU A 183 -13.96 17.75 7.09
N GLY A 184 -14.36 17.41 8.31
CA GLY A 184 -14.12 18.22 9.51
C GLY A 184 -12.73 18.09 10.10
N GLY A 185 -11.79 17.40 9.44
CA GLY A 185 -10.35 17.36 9.72
C GLY A 185 -9.96 17.42 11.21
N LYS A 186 -9.65 16.28 11.81
CA LYS A 186 -8.66 16.26 12.90
C LYS A 186 -7.26 16.28 12.30
#